data_AF-A0AAW0JWI5-F1
#
_entry.id   AF-A0AAW0JWI5-F1
#
_cell.length_a   1.000
_cell.length_b   1.000
_cell.length_c   1.000
_cell.angle_alpha   90.00
_cell.angle_beta   90.00
_cell.angle_gamma   90.00
#
_symmetry.space_group_name_H-M   'P 1'
#
loop_
_entity.id
_entity.type
_entity.pdbx_description
1 polymer ?
#
loop_
_entity_poly.entity_id
_entity_poly.type
_entity_poly.pdbx_seq_one_letter_code
_entity_poly.pdbx_strand_id
1 'polypeptide(L)'
;MPSVMPSRIPHPIQRVALCNGIALGSVKEWDFLFSFYVNITKKEEERGSRLIPAMCCSKEPWILNRFMAYVVTVNPNPFNKTNVIEAVAASEVGQYVAKDFLLNNWAAVWERYGPESVDALVWVIGRTVSTDLQVMELQWFLESVLEEHQKIAAHAKLQAIKTENLKNKERIARMTEWLWKNT
;
A
#
# COMPACT_ATOMS: atom_id res chain seq x y z
N MET A 1 4.92 25.47 23.87
CA MET A 1 5.02 24.05 23.46
C MET A 1 3.90 23.31 24.17
N PRO A 2 2.98 22.60 23.48
CA PRO A 2 1.98 21.80 24.17
C PRO A 2 2.69 20.67 24.90
N SER A 3 2.43 20.53 26.20
CA SER A 3 2.95 19.46 27.03
C SER A 3 2.55 18.11 26.43
N VAL A 4 3.53 17.31 25.99
CA VAL A 4 3.29 15.95 25.52
C VAL A 4 2.91 15.12 26.74
N MET A 5 1.60 14.90 26.93
CA MET A 5 1.12 13.89 27.86
C MET A 5 1.76 12.54 27.51
N PRO A 6 2.26 11.76 28.49
CA PRO A 6 2.75 10.43 28.21
C PRO A 6 1.65 9.62 27.51
N SER A 7 2.01 8.99 26.38
CA SER A 7 1.07 8.15 25.64
C SER A 7 0.49 7.09 26.58
N ARG A 8 -0.84 7.08 26.73
CA ARG A 8 -1.56 6.05 27.48
C ARG A 8 -1.58 4.70 26.77
N ILE A 9 -1.02 4.62 25.55
CA ILE A 9 -1.01 3.42 24.72
C ILE A 9 0.36 2.73 24.86
N PRO A 10 0.41 1.51 25.43
CA PRO A 10 1.63 0.72 25.52
C PRO A 10 2.31 0.51 24.17
N HIS A 11 3.64 0.67 24.12
CA HIS A 11 4.45 0.55 22.91
C HIS A 11 4.12 -0.67 22.02
N PRO A 12 3.89 -1.89 22.56
CA PRO A 12 3.59 -3.06 21.74
C PRO A 12 2.28 -2.96 20.95
N ILE A 13 1.29 -2.21 21.44
CA ILE A 13 -0.03 -2.10 20.79
C ILE A 13 -0.24 -0.78 20.04
N GLN A 14 0.74 0.14 20.08
CA GLN A 14 0.61 1.45 19.44
C GLN A 14 0.27 1.37 17.95
N ARG A 15 0.91 0.47 17.20
CA ARG A 15 0.62 0.31 15.77
C ARG A 15 -0.84 -0.10 15.54
N VAL A 16 -1.32 -1.07 16.31
CA VAL A 16 -2.70 -1.58 16.20
C VAL A 16 -3.70 -0.51 16.61
N ALA A 17 -3.45 0.21 17.70
CA ALA A 17 -4.30 1.28 18.19
C ALA A 17 -4.42 2.43 17.18
N LEU A 18 -3.29 2.89 16.62
CA LEU A 18 -3.29 3.95 15.60
C LEU A 18 -4.00 3.51 14.32
N CYS A 19 -3.72 2.29 13.84
CA CYS A 19 -4.37 1.73 12.66
C CYS A 19 -5.90 1.65 12.84
N ASN A 20 -6.39 1.16 13.99
CA ASN A 20 -7.82 1.10 14.27
C ASN A 20 -8.44 2.50 14.42
N GLY A 21 -7.73 3.44 15.05
CA GLY A 21 -8.17 4.83 15.16
C GLY A 21 -8.37 5.48 13.78
N ILE A 22 -7.50 5.19 12.81
CA ILE A 22 -7.66 5.65 11.43
C ILE A 22 -8.77 4.87 10.71
N ALA A 23 -8.81 3.55 10.85
CA ALA A 23 -9.78 2.69 10.15
C ALA A 23 -11.24 2.94 10.57
N LEU A 24 -11.46 3.38 11.81
CA LEU A 24 -12.77 3.76 12.36
C LEU A 24 -13.02 5.27 12.30
N GLY A 25 -11.99 6.06 11.98
CA GLY A 25 -12.04 7.51 11.97
C GLY A 25 -12.42 8.09 10.61
N SER A 26 -12.29 9.40 10.51
CA SER A 26 -12.57 10.19 9.32
C SER A 26 -11.28 10.85 8.78
N VAL A 27 -11.44 11.73 7.79
CA VAL A 27 -10.36 12.62 7.33
C VAL A 27 -9.76 13.43 8.49
N LYS A 28 -10.53 13.78 9.53
CA LYS A 28 -10.02 14.56 10.66
C LYS A 28 -8.93 13.83 11.42
N GLU A 29 -9.16 12.55 11.77
CA GLU A 29 -8.19 11.72 12.47
C GLU A 29 -6.97 11.44 11.58
N TRP A 30 -7.21 11.26 10.28
CA TRP A 30 -6.14 11.08 9.30
C TRP A 30 -5.25 12.32 9.16
N ASP A 31 -5.84 13.51 8.97
CA ASP A 31 -5.12 14.78 8.84
C ASP A 31 -4.38 15.12 10.13
N PHE A 32 -4.97 14.82 11.28
CA PHE A 32 -4.29 14.94 12.56
C PHE A 32 -3.01 14.10 12.56
N LEU A 33 -3.08 12.82 12.18
CA LEU A 33 -1.92 11.93 12.18
C LEU A 33 -0.88 12.32 11.11
N PHE A 34 -1.34 12.73 9.93
CA PHE A 34 -0.51 13.26 8.85
C PHE A 34 0.25 14.52 9.27
N SER A 35 -0.38 15.41 10.06
CA SER A 35 0.26 16.62 10.57
C SER A 35 1.47 16.33 11.47
N PHE A 36 1.47 15.21 12.21
CA PHE A 36 2.66 14.79 12.95
C PHE A 36 3.74 14.28 12.00
N TYR A 37 3.34 13.50 11.00
CA TYR A 37 4.27 12.95 10.04
C TYR A 37 5.08 14.02 9.30
N VAL A 38 4.42 15.07 8.80
CA VAL A 38 5.09 16.17 8.09
C VAL A 38 5.96 17.04 8.99
N ASN A 39 5.71 17.03 10.30
CA ASN A 39 6.44 17.84 11.29
C ASN A 39 7.52 17.05 12.05
N ILE A 40 7.71 15.76 11.77
CA ILE A 40 8.70 14.93 12.46
C ILE A 40 10.11 15.41 12.14
N THR A 41 10.87 15.69 13.20
CA THR A 41 12.30 15.98 13.08
C THR A 41 13.11 14.69 12.90
N LYS A 42 14.34 14.76 12.35
CA LYS A 42 15.25 13.58 12.23
C LYS A 42 15.45 12.81 13.55
N LYS A 43 15.29 13.46 14.72
CA LYS A 43 15.42 12.82 16.04
C LYS A 43 14.18 12.03 16.47
N GLU A 44 13.04 12.22 15.79
CA GLU A 44 11.76 11.56 16.08
C GLU A 44 11.41 10.49 15.03
N GLU A 45 12.37 10.12 14.18
CA GLU A 45 12.20 9.21 13.05
C GLU A 45 11.64 7.84 13.47
N GLU A 46 12.07 7.30 14.63
CA GLU A 46 11.52 6.06 15.20
C GLU A 46 10.01 6.14 15.50
N ARG A 47 9.50 7.33 15.85
CA ARG A 47 8.07 7.57 16.08
C ARG A 47 7.30 7.65 14.76
N GLY A 48 7.93 8.19 13.72
CA GLY A 48 7.38 8.27 12.36
C GLY A 48 7.13 6.91 11.71
N SER A 49 7.96 5.90 12.04
CA SER A 49 7.87 4.54 11.47
C SER A 49 6.49 3.87 11.61
N ARG A 50 5.70 4.24 12.63
CA ARG A 50 4.36 3.71 12.89
C ARG A 50 3.23 4.49 12.22
N LEU A 51 3.49 5.74 11.81
CA LEU A 51 2.46 6.63 11.28
C LEU A 51 2.06 6.23 9.86
N ILE A 52 3.01 5.89 8.99
CA ILE A 52 2.70 5.43 7.63
C ILE A 52 1.81 4.19 7.66
N PRO A 53 2.18 3.08 8.35
CA PRO A 53 1.31 1.91 8.42
C PRO A 53 -0.08 2.20 9.00
N ALA A 54 -0.19 3.13 9.95
CA ALA A 54 -1.48 3.51 10.52
C ALA A 54 -2.34 4.30 9.52
N MET A 55 -1.76 5.26 8.81
CA MET A 55 -2.45 6.05 7.78
C MET A 55 -2.93 5.19 6.60
N CYS A 56 -2.21 4.10 6.28
CA CYS A 56 -2.62 3.11 5.29
C CYS A 56 -3.87 2.31 5.70
N CYS A 57 -4.28 2.32 6.97
CA CYS A 57 -5.48 1.60 7.43
C CYS A 57 -6.80 2.32 7.16
N SER A 58 -6.78 3.51 6.54
CA SER A 58 -8.00 4.21 6.16
C SER A 58 -8.85 3.33 5.25
N LYS A 59 -10.17 3.30 5.49
CA LYS A 59 -11.13 2.60 4.63
C LYS A 59 -11.66 3.48 3.50
N GLU A 60 -11.34 4.78 3.53
CA GLU A 60 -11.79 5.77 2.55
C GLU A 60 -10.84 5.79 1.34
N PRO A 61 -11.29 5.35 0.13
CA PRO A 61 -10.43 5.25 -1.05
C PRO A 61 -9.75 6.57 -1.44
N TRP A 62 -10.50 7.68 -1.35
CA TRP A 62 -9.98 9.00 -1.72
C TRP A 62 -8.88 9.49 -0.77
N ILE A 63 -8.91 9.09 0.51
CA ILE A 63 -7.85 9.40 1.47
C ILE A 63 -6.57 8.66 1.11
N LEU A 64 -6.68 7.36 0.78
CA LEU A 64 -5.53 6.55 0.37
C LEU A 64 -4.94 7.06 -0.96
N ASN A 65 -5.79 7.45 -1.91
CA ASN A 65 -5.35 8.06 -3.18
C ASN A 65 -4.61 9.39 -2.91
N ARG A 66 -5.19 10.29 -2.12
CA ARG A 66 -4.54 11.54 -1.70
C ARG A 66 -3.19 11.29 -1.04
N PHE A 67 -3.08 10.24 -0.22
CA PHE A 67 -1.81 9.88 0.43
C PHE A 67 -0.72 9.52 -0.58
N MET A 68 -1.02 8.64 -1.54
CA MET A 68 -0.08 8.27 -2.61
C MET A 68 0.26 9.48 -3.50
N ALA A 69 -0.71 10.35 -3.79
CA ALA A 69 -0.48 11.58 -4.53
C ALA A 69 0.53 12.52 -3.84
N TYR A 70 0.45 12.68 -2.51
CA TYR A 70 1.46 13.44 -1.76
C TYR A 70 2.86 12.83 -1.88
N VAL A 71 2.97 11.50 -1.81
CA VAL A 71 4.26 10.81 -1.86
C VAL A 71 4.96 11.00 -3.20
N VAL A 72 4.19 11.05 -4.29
CA VAL A 72 4.70 11.24 -5.65
C VAL A 72 4.99 12.70 -5.95
N THR A 73 4.17 13.65 -5.47
CA THR A 73 4.28 15.07 -5.87
C THR A 73 5.11 15.96 -4.92
N VAL A 74 5.25 15.61 -3.64
CA VAL A 74 5.95 16.46 -2.66
C VAL A 74 7.47 16.30 -2.75
N ASN A 75 8.19 17.43 -2.84
CA ASN A 75 9.65 17.48 -2.89
C ASN A 75 10.18 18.57 -1.92
N PRO A 76 11.12 18.28 -0.99
CA PRO A 76 11.78 16.99 -0.72
C PRO A 76 10.82 15.92 -0.19
N ASN A 77 11.09 14.64 -0.52
CA ASN A 77 10.27 13.52 -0.08
C ASN A 77 10.43 13.28 1.44
N PRO A 78 9.39 13.49 2.27
CA PRO A 78 9.48 13.07 3.67
C PRO A 78 9.44 11.53 3.81
N PHE A 79 8.96 10.80 2.78
CA PHE A 79 8.73 9.36 2.76
C PHE A 79 9.88 8.51 2.20
N ASN A 80 11.10 9.04 2.07
CA ASN A 80 12.18 8.44 1.26
C ASN A 80 12.58 6.98 1.64
N LYS A 81 12.26 6.52 2.86
CA LYS A 81 12.60 5.16 3.33
C LYS A 81 11.47 4.14 3.20
N THR A 82 10.27 4.52 2.76
CA THR A 82 9.11 3.64 2.76
C THR A 82 8.35 3.73 1.44
N ASN A 83 8.14 2.59 0.80
CA ASN A 83 7.26 2.49 -0.36
C ASN A 83 5.80 2.58 0.10
N VAL A 84 5.27 3.81 0.19
CA VAL A 84 3.90 4.06 0.66
C VAL A 84 2.87 3.39 -0.24
N ILE A 85 3.11 3.32 -1.55
CA ILE A 85 2.18 2.67 -2.49
C ILE A 85 2.04 1.18 -2.14
N GLU A 86 3.16 0.50 -1.89
CA GLU A 86 3.15 -0.90 -1.45
C GLU A 86 2.48 -1.06 -0.08
N ALA A 87 2.72 -0.14 0.85
CA ALA A 87 2.09 -0.15 2.17
C ALA A 87 0.57 0.04 2.10
N VAL A 88 0.07 0.93 1.21
CA VAL A 88 -1.36 1.09 0.93
C VAL A 88 -1.91 -0.18 0.32
N ALA A 89 -1.22 -0.76 -0.67
CA ALA A 89 -1.62 -1.97 -1.36
C ALA A 89 -1.73 -3.20 -0.43
N ALA A 90 -1.07 -3.19 0.72
CA ALA A 90 -1.15 -4.28 1.70
C ALA A 90 -2.50 -4.34 2.42
N SER A 91 -3.34 -3.31 2.37
CA SER A 91 -4.67 -3.26 3.00
C SER A 91 -5.80 -3.77 2.08
N GLU A 92 -6.92 -4.19 2.68
CA GLU A 92 -8.07 -4.78 1.98
C GLU A 92 -8.67 -3.84 0.91
N VAL A 93 -8.88 -2.57 1.27
CA VAL A 93 -9.36 -1.54 0.33
C VAL A 93 -8.20 -1.03 -0.53
N GLY A 94 -7.05 -0.79 0.09
CA GLY A 94 -5.92 -0.14 -0.56
C GLY A 94 -5.27 -0.95 -1.68
N GLN A 95 -5.39 -2.29 -1.73
CA GLN A 95 -4.94 -3.07 -2.89
C GLN A 95 -5.61 -2.65 -4.21
N TYR A 96 -6.90 -2.31 -4.17
CA TYR A 96 -7.64 -1.86 -5.35
C TYR A 96 -7.31 -0.41 -5.68
N VAL A 97 -7.24 0.45 -4.65
CA VAL A 97 -6.92 1.87 -4.81
C VAL A 97 -5.50 2.08 -5.33
N ALA A 98 -4.53 1.31 -4.83
CA ALA A 98 -3.14 1.39 -5.27
C ALA A 98 -2.96 0.90 -6.71
N LYS A 99 -3.66 -0.18 -7.09
CA LYS A 99 -3.68 -0.64 -8.49
C LYS A 99 -4.20 0.46 -9.41
N ASP A 100 -5.37 1.01 -9.12
CA ASP A 100 -5.96 2.08 -9.93
C ASP A 100 -5.08 3.33 -9.99
N PHE A 101 -4.52 3.74 -8.85
CA PHE A 101 -3.58 4.87 -8.78
C PHE A 101 -2.36 4.66 -9.69
N LEU A 102 -1.75 3.47 -9.67
CA LEU A 102 -0.58 3.15 -10.49
C LEU A 102 -0.89 3.16 -11.98
N LEU A 103 -2.03 2.58 -12.39
CA LEU A 103 -2.44 2.55 -13.79
C LEU A 103 -2.67 3.97 -14.35
N ASN A 104 -3.16 4.89 -13.52
CA ASN A 104 -3.44 6.27 -13.92
C ASN A 104 -2.25 7.24 -13.74
N ASN A 105 -1.23 6.90 -12.95
CA ASN A 105 -0.15 7.83 -12.57
C ASN A 105 1.25 7.25 -12.79
N TRP A 106 1.38 6.25 -13.67
CA TRP A 106 2.64 5.51 -13.87
C TRP A 106 3.84 6.42 -14.12
N ALA A 107 3.72 7.42 -15.00
CA ALA A 107 4.83 8.31 -15.34
C ALA A 107 5.38 9.06 -14.12
N ALA A 108 4.49 9.61 -13.27
CA ALA A 108 4.90 10.33 -12.07
C ALA A 108 5.51 9.39 -11.01
N VAL A 109 4.94 8.18 -10.88
CA VAL A 109 5.49 7.13 -10.01
C VAL A 109 6.88 6.69 -10.50
N TRP A 110 7.04 6.53 -11.80
CA TRP A 110 8.30 6.15 -12.44
C TRP A 110 9.38 7.20 -12.22
N GLU A 111 9.05 8.47 -12.46
CA GLU A 111 9.96 9.60 -12.20
C GLU A 111 10.38 9.63 -10.73
N ARG A 112 9.48 9.25 -9.81
CA ARG A 112 9.74 9.26 -8.38
C ARG A 112 10.63 8.11 -7.90
N TYR A 113 10.33 6.88 -8.31
CA TYR A 113 10.94 5.67 -7.75
C TYR A 113 11.98 5.01 -8.64
N GLY A 114 11.96 5.31 -9.94
CA GLY A 114 12.91 4.81 -10.92
C GLY A 114 12.81 3.30 -11.21
N PRO A 115 13.72 2.79 -12.05
CA PRO A 115 13.66 1.42 -12.58
C PRO A 115 13.78 0.31 -11.52
N GLU A 116 14.44 0.57 -10.40
CA GLU A 116 14.60 -0.41 -9.32
C GLU A 116 13.26 -0.78 -8.66
N SER A 117 12.24 0.07 -8.82
CA SER A 117 10.91 -0.14 -8.24
C SER A 117 9.98 -1.04 -9.05
N VAL A 118 10.32 -1.38 -10.31
CA VAL A 118 9.47 -2.17 -11.22
C VAL A 118 8.91 -3.41 -10.54
N ASP A 119 9.78 -4.17 -9.87
CA ASP A 119 9.40 -5.43 -9.23
C ASP A 119 8.28 -5.21 -8.18
N ALA A 120 8.42 -4.18 -7.34
CA ALA A 120 7.41 -3.82 -6.34
C ALA A 120 6.13 -3.29 -7.00
N LEU A 121 6.24 -2.45 -8.03
CA LEU A 121 5.07 -1.90 -8.74
C LEU A 121 4.26 -2.98 -9.46
N VAL A 122 4.93 -3.93 -10.12
CA VAL A 122 4.29 -5.09 -10.75
C VAL A 122 3.57 -5.96 -9.71
N TRP A 123 4.18 -6.12 -8.52
CA TRP A 123 3.51 -6.80 -7.42
C TRP A 123 2.24 -6.08 -6.97
N VAL A 124 2.27 -4.75 -6.86
CA VAL A 124 1.09 -3.95 -6.46
C VAL A 124 -0.06 -4.12 -7.45
N ILE A 125 0.18 -3.90 -8.75
CA ILE A 125 -0.89 -4.01 -9.77
C ILE A 125 -1.36 -5.45 -9.97
N GLY A 126 -0.48 -6.42 -9.76
CA GLY A 126 -0.74 -7.85 -9.90
C GLY A 126 -1.44 -8.48 -8.70
N ARG A 127 -1.44 -7.82 -7.53
CA ARG A 127 -1.83 -8.40 -6.24
C ARG A 127 -3.17 -9.12 -6.24
N THR A 128 -4.17 -8.61 -6.97
CA THR A 128 -5.54 -9.17 -7.00
C THR A 128 -5.81 -10.06 -8.21
N VAL A 129 -4.80 -10.35 -9.03
CA VAL A 129 -4.95 -11.11 -10.28
C VAL A 129 -5.21 -12.58 -9.99
N SER A 130 -6.21 -13.15 -10.66
CA SER A 130 -6.59 -14.56 -10.51
C SER A 130 -7.04 -15.22 -11.82
N THR A 131 -6.99 -14.49 -12.94
CA THR A 131 -7.43 -14.98 -14.25
C THR A 131 -6.43 -14.60 -15.33
N ASP A 132 -6.43 -15.33 -16.44
CA ASP A 132 -5.58 -15.02 -17.59
C ASP A 132 -5.93 -13.68 -18.22
N LEU A 133 -7.21 -13.32 -18.28
CA LEU A 133 -7.66 -12.03 -18.79
C LEU A 133 -7.05 -10.86 -18.00
N GLN A 134 -7.08 -10.92 -16.67
CA GLN A 134 -6.47 -9.90 -15.83
C GLN A 134 -4.94 -9.84 -15.99
N VAL A 135 -4.29 -10.97 -16.24
CA VAL A 135 -2.85 -10.99 -16.56
C VAL A 135 -2.60 -10.29 -17.90
N MET A 136 -3.39 -10.60 -18.93
CA MET A 136 -3.26 -10.00 -20.26
C MET A 136 -3.49 -8.48 -20.24
N GLU A 137 -4.52 -8.01 -19.54
CA GLU A 137 -4.80 -6.56 -19.40
C GLU A 137 -3.60 -5.80 -18.80
N LEU A 138 -2.99 -6.36 -17.75
CA LEU A 138 -1.81 -5.76 -17.14
C LEU A 138 -0.57 -5.86 -18.03
N GLN A 139 -0.42 -6.94 -18.80
CA GLN A 139 0.68 -7.08 -19.75
C GLN A 139 0.62 -6.03 -20.85
N TRP A 140 -0.55 -5.80 -21.43
CA TRP A 140 -0.75 -4.74 -22.43
C TRP A 140 -0.45 -3.36 -21.87
N PHE A 141 -0.86 -3.07 -20.63
CA PHE A 141 -0.47 -1.84 -19.97
C PHE A 141 1.06 -1.72 -19.86
N LEU A 142 1.73 -2.77 -19.37
CA LEU A 142 3.17 -2.80 -19.15
C LEU A 142 4.00 -2.74 -20.44
N GLU A 143 3.47 -3.23 -21.56
CA GLU A 143 4.13 -3.14 -22.88
C GLU A 143 4.45 -1.71 -23.29
N SER A 144 3.60 -0.76 -22.88
CA SER A 144 3.72 0.66 -23.22
C SER A 144 4.64 1.46 -22.27
N VAL A 145 4.97 0.91 -21.11
CA VAL A 145 5.67 1.67 -20.04
C VAL A 145 6.98 1.04 -19.56
N LEU A 146 7.29 -0.20 -19.96
CA LEU A 146 8.50 -0.92 -19.55
C LEU A 146 9.46 -1.16 -20.72
N GLU A 147 10.74 -1.34 -20.38
CA GLU A 147 11.77 -1.84 -21.29
C GLU A 147 11.65 -3.35 -21.51
N GLU A 148 12.19 -3.87 -22.61
CA GLU A 148 12.00 -5.26 -23.04
C GLU A 148 12.36 -6.30 -21.95
N HIS A 149 13.52 -6.13 -21.31
CA HIS A 149 13.95 -7.03 -20.22
C HIS A 149 13.01 -6.97 -18.99
N GLN A 150 12.41 -5.82 -18.72
CA GLN A 150 11.45 -5.62 -17.62
C GLN A 150 10.10 -6.24 -17.96
N LYS A 151 9.67 -6.21 -19.23
CA LYS A 151 8.42 -6.85 -19.69
C LYS A 151 8.44 -8.35 -19.44
N ILE A 152 9.54 -9.02 -19.77
CA ILE A 152 9.73 -10.47 -19.56
C ILE A 152 9.63 -10.80 -18.06
N ALA A 153 10.34 -10.05 -17.21
CA ALA A 153 10.30 -10.23 -15.77
C ALA A 153 8.89 -9.99 -15.19
N ALA A 154 8.22 -8.94 -15.65
CA ALA A 154 6.88 -8.60 -15.21
C ALA A 154 5.83 -9.64 -15.63
N HIS A 155 5.93 -10.17 -16.86
CA HIS A 155 5.09 -11.27 -17.33
C HIS A 155 5.22 -12.49 -16.41
N ALA A 156 6.46 -12.93 -16.17
CA ALA A 156 6.73 -14.08 -15.29
C ALA A 156 6.20 -13.84 -13.87
N LYS A 157 6.37 -12.62 -13.33
CA LYS A 157 5.87 -12.25 -12.02
C LYS A 157 4.34 -12.26 -11.93
N LEU A 158 3.63 -11.72 -12.92
CA LEU A 158 2.17 -11.75 -12.95
C LEU A 158 1.62 -13.19 -13.00
N GLN A 159 2.27 -14.09 -13.75
CA GLN A 159 1.91 -15.51 -13.78
C GLN A 159 2.14 -16.19 -12.42
N ALA A 160 3.25 -15.88 -11.75
CA ALA A 160 3.54 -16.38 -10.41
C ALA A 160 2.50 -15.89 -9.39
N ILE A 161 2.17 -14.60 -9.40
CA ILE A 161 1.15 -14.01 -8.51
C ILE A 161 -0.21 -14.65 -8.75
N LYS A 162 -0.66 -14.79 -10.00
CA LYS A 162 -1.92 -15.48 -10.33
C LYS A 162 -1.95 -16.88 -9.73
N THR A 163 -0.87 -17.65 -9.91
CA THR A 163 -0.76 -19.03 -9.40
C THR A 163 -0.84 -19.08 -7.88
N GLU A 164 -0.15 -18.16 -7.19
CA GLU A 164 -0.20 -18.05 -5.74
C GLU A 164 -1.59 -17.65 -5.23
N ASN A 165 -2.24 -16.69 -5.90
CA ASN A 165 -3.58 -16.24 -5.57
C ASN A 165 -4.62 -17.36 -5.70
N LEU A 166 -4.53 -18.19 -6.74
CA LEU A 166 -5.40 -19.36 -6.90
C LEU A 166 -5.20 -20.38 -5.77
N LYS A 167 -3.95 -20.69 -5.41
CA LYS A 167 -3.64 -21.57 -4.27
C LYS A 167 -4.16 -21.00 -2.94
N ASN A 168 -3.99 -19.69 -2.73
CA ASN A 168 -4.49 -19.01 -1.54
C ASN A 168 -6.02 -19.04 -1.46
N LYS A 169 -6.71 -18.88 -2.60
CA LYS A 169 -8.18 -18.98 -2.69
C LYS A 169 -8.68 -20.37 -2.26
N GLU A 170 -8.06 -21.44 -2.76
CA GLU A 170 -8.40 -22.80 -2.36
C GLU A 170 -8.14 -23.06 -0.86
N ARG A 171 -7.00 -22.56 -0.34
CA ARG A 171 -6.66 -22.69 1.08
C ARG A 171 -7.68 -21.97 1.97
N ILE A 172 -8.06 -20.74 1.62
CA ILE A 172 -9.05 -19.95 2.36
C ILE A 172 -10.43 -20.62 2.30
N ALA A 173 -10.81 -21.19 1.15
CA ALA A 173 -12.08 -21.91 1.02
C ALA A 173 -12.17 -23.09 2.00
N ARG A 174 -11.10 -23.90 2.10
CA ARG A 174 -11.04 -25.01 3.07
C ARG A 174 -11.12 -24.55 4.53
N MET A 175 -10.42 -23.46 4.87
CA MET A 175 -10.46 -22.88 6.21
C MET A 175 -11.87 -22.36 6.55
N THR A 176 -12.50 -21.69 5.59
CA THR A 176 -13.86 -21.13 5.76
C THR A 176 -14.89 -22.23 5.93
N GLU A 177 -14.80 -23.30 5.14
CA GLU A 177 -15.67 -24.47 5.28
C GLU A 177 -15.50 -25.14 6.65
N TRP A 178 -14.26 -25.27 7.13
CA TRP A 178 -14.00 -25.83 8.46
C TRP A 178 -14.61 -24.96 9.57
N LEU A 179 -14.41 -23.63 9.52
CA LEU A 179 -14.98 -22.70 10.50
C LEU A 179 -16.52 -22.80 10.51
N TRP A 180 -17.14 -22.82 9.34
CA TRP A 180 -18.59 -22.92 9.21
C TRP A 180 -19.17 -24.21 9.79
N LYS A 181 -18.43 -25.33 9.70
CA LYS A 181 -18.85 -26.61 10.28
C LYS A 181 -18.64 -26.72 11.80
N ASN A 182 -17.81 -25.86 12.39
CA ASN A 182 -17.37 -25.95 13.79
C ASN A 182 -17.69 -24.69 14.62
N THR A 183 -18.56 -23.80 14.11
CA THR A 183 -19.12 -22.65 14.84
C THR A 183 -20.64 -22.74 14.86
#